data_AF-A0A526PJE3-F1
#
_entry.id   AF-A0A526PJE3-F1
#
_cell.length_a   1.000
_cell.length_b   1.000
_cell.length_c   1.000
_cell.angle_alpha   90.00
_cell.angle_beta   90.00
_cell.angle_gamma   90.00
#
_symmetry.space_group_name_H-M   'P 1'
#
loop_
_entity.id
_entity.type
_entity.pdbx_description
1 polymer ?
#
loop_
_entity_poly.entity_id
_entity_poly.type
_entity_poly.pdbx_seq_one_letter_code
_entity_poly.pdbx_strand_id
1 'polypeptide(L)' 'GEGVLAYNGEVYNYRSLRQTLETEGCVFRSVSDTEVVLQALHHWGPEKAVPLFDGMFSFAYFDARDNALWLARDRLG' A
#
# COMPACT_ATOMS: atom_id res chain seq x y z
N GLY A 1 2.16 -11.87 -9.21
CA GLY A 1 1.89 -11.56 -7.79
C GLY A 1 0.42 -11.73 -7.55
N GLU A 2 0.01 -11.99 -6.31
CA GLU A 2 -1.41 -12.18 -5.96
C GLU A 2 -2.16 -10.86 -5.73
N GLY A 3 -1.51 -9.71 -5.93
CA GLY A 3 -2.13 -8.39 -5.86
C GLY A 3 -1.73 -7.48 -7.02
N VAL A 4 -2.66 -6.64 -7.46
CA VAL A 4 -2.47 -5.62 -8.51
C VAL A 4 -2.89 -4.26 -7.97
N LEU A 5 -2.05 -3.24 -8.16
CA LEU A 5 -2.30 -1.87 -7.68
C LEU A 5 -2.25 -0.88 -8.85
N ALA A 6 -3.32 -0.10 -9.01
CA ALA A 6 -3.31 1.14 -9.77
C ALA A 6 -3.34 2.30 -8.77
N TYR A 7 -2.40 3.24 -8.87
CA TYR A 7 -2.13 4.23 -7.83
C TYR A 7 -1.79 5.59 -8.45
N ASN A 8 -2.39 6.66 -7.92
CA ASN A 8 -2.08 8.03 -8.25
C ASN A 8 -1.92 8.83 -6.96
N GLY A 9 -0.72 9.38 -6.72
CA GLY A 9 -0.43 10.12 -5.51
C GLY A 9 0.98 9.86 -5.00
N GLU A 10 1.19 10.19 -3.74
CA GLU A 10 2.43 9.95 -2.99
C GLU A 10 2.11 9.69 -1.51
N VAL A 11 2.72 8.64 -0.95
CA VAL A 11 2.71 8.38 0.50
C VAL A 11 4.03 8.91 1.06
N TYR A 12 4.00 10.05 1.75
CA TYR A 12 5.19 10.74 2.24
C TYR A 12 5.94 9.95 3.31
N ASN A 13 5.20 9.19 4.14
CA ASN A 13 5.79 8.37 5.18
C ASN A 13 6.26 6.97 4.70
N TYR A 14 6.34 6.73 3.37
CA TYR A 14 6.69 5.42 2.81
C TYR A 14 8.01 4.84 3.33
N ARG A 15 9.00 5.68 3.68
CA ARG A 15 10.28 5.21 4.23
C ARG A 15 10.13 4.56 5.61
N SER A 16 9.27 5.13 6.45
CA SER A 16 8.99 4.57 7.79
C SER A 16 8.15 3.29 7.68
N LEU A 17 7.15 3.28 6.79
CA LEU A 17 6.35 2.09 6.50
C LEU A 17 7.23 0.96 5.94
N ARG A 18 8.14 1.28 5.03
CA ARG A 18 9.11 0.33 4.47
C ARG A 18 9.97 -0.31 5.56
N GLN A 19 10.56 0.48 6.45
CA GLN A 19 11.37 -0.06 7.54
C GLN A 19 10.57 -1.04 8.40
N THR A 20 9.32 -0.71 8.72
CA THR A 20 8.43 -1.58 9.49
C THR A 20 8.16 -2.89 8.74
N LEU A 21 7.80 -2.81 7.46
CA LEU A 21 7.55 -3.99 6.62
C LEU A 21 8.81 -4.84 6.43
N GLU A 22 9.99 -4.23 6.30
CA GLU A 22 11.28 -4.94 6.22
C GLU A 22 11.55 -5.73 7.51
N THR A 23 11.27 -5.13 8.68
CA THR A 23 11.40 -5.84 9.97
C THR A 23 10.40 -6.98 10.14
N GLU A 24 9.26 -6.92 9.45
CA GLU A 24 8.24 -7.96 9.42
C GLU A 24 8.49 -9.00 8.31
N GLY A 25 9.60 -8.87 7.57
CA GLY A 25 10.05 -9.85 6.59
C GLY A 25 9.64 -9.58 5.14
N CYS A 26 9.06 -8.41 4.84
CA CYS A 26 8.76 -8.02 3.46
C CYS A 26 10.04 -7.69 2.70
N VAL A 27 10.11 -8.11 1.44
CA VAL A 27 11.25 -7.85 0.54
C VAL A 27 10.82 -6.91 -0.58
N PHE A 28 11.58 -5.83 -0.76
CA PHE A 28 11.32 -4.81 -1.77
C PHE A 28 12.29 -4.94 -2.95
N ARG A 29 11.80 -4.70 -4.16
CA ARG A 29 12.58 -4.77 -5.42
C ARG A 29 12.89 -3.41 -6.02
N SER A 30 12.22 -2.36 -5.56
CA SER A 30 12.37 -0.98 -5.97
C SER A 30 12.48 -0.06 -4.76
N VAL A 31 12.63 1.24 -5.01
CA VAL A 31 12.62 2.31 -3.99
C VAL A 31 11.37 3.18 -4.07
N SER A 32 10.38 2.78 -4.88
CA SER A 32 9.14 3.52 -5.08
C SER A 32 8.22 3.38 -3.86
N ASP A 33 7.57 4.48 -3.50
CA ASP A 33 6.46 4.51 -2.55
C ASP A 33 5.31 3.57 -2.96
N THR A 34 5.03 3.44 -4.26
CA THR A 34 3.97 2.57 -4.79
C THR A 34 4.20 1.11 -4.42
N GLU A 35 5.44 0.64 -4.39
CA GLU A 35 5.73 -0.72 -3.93
C GLU A 35 5.50 -0.88 -2.44
N VAL A 36 5.81 0.15 -1.64
CA VAL A 36 5.50 0.17 -0.20
C VAL A 36 4.00 0.10 0.04
N VAL A 37 3.20 0.86 -0.73
CA VAL A 37 1.73 0.78 -0.66
C VAL A 37 1.24 -0.62 -1.02
N LEU A 38 1.71 -1.21 -2.12
CA LEU A 38 1.33 -2.56 -2.53
C LEU A 38 1.68 -3.61 -1.46
N GLN A 39 2.89 -3.57 -0.90
CA GLN A 39 3.31 -4.51 0.13
C GLN A 39 2.53 -4.30 1.44
N ALA A 40 2.28 -3.05 1.86
CA ALA A 40 1.47 -2.77 3.04
C ALA A 40 0.05 -3.33 2.89
N LEU A 41 -0.61 -3.07 1.75
CA LEU A 41 -1.94 -3.58 1.46
C LEU A 41 -1.98 -5.11 1.44
N HIS A 42 -0.97 -5.75 0.84
CA HIS A 42 -0.90 -7.20 0.75
C HIS A 42 -0.56 -7.88 2.08
N HIS A 43 0.31 -7.28 2.89
CA HIS A 43 0.83 -7.84 4.14
C HIS A 43 -0.11 -7.59 5.33
N TRP A 44 -0.61 -6.37 5.49
CA TRP A 44 -1.48 -5.99 6.62
C TRP A 44 -2.97 -6.03 6.30
N GLY A 45 -3.33 -6.05 5.02
CA GLY A 45 -4.69 -5.86 4.57
C GLY A 45 -5.08 -4.36 4.49
N PRO A 46 -6.06 -4.01 3.65
CA PRO A 46 -6.42 -2.61 3.40
C PRO A 46 -6.95 -1.87 4.62
N GLU A 47 -7.72 -2.54 5.49
CA GLU A 47 -8.30 -1.95 6.69
C GLU A 47 -7.24 -1.44 7.67
N LYS A 48 -6.11 -2.17 7.80
CA LYS A 48 -5.00 -1.78 8.67
C LYS A 48 -4.02 -0.85 7.97
N ALA A 49 -3.76 -1.06 6.67
CA ALA A 49 -2.75 -0.31 5.94
C ALA A 49 -3.18 1.15 5.65
N VAL A 50 -4.41 1.36 5.17
CA VAL A 50 -4.87 2.70 4.72
C VAL A 50 -4.79 3.77 5.81
N PRO A 51 -5.20 3.52 7.08
CA PRO A 51 -5.07 4.51 8.15
C PRO A 51 -3.63 4.92 8.49
N LEU A 52 -2.63 4.14 8.07
CA LEU A 52 -1.21 4.42 8.33
C LEU A 52 -0.57 5.26 7.23
N PHE A 53 -1.26 5.48 6.11
CA PHE A 53 -0.73 6.25 4.98
C PHE A 53 -0.86 7.75 5.26
N ASP A 54 0.28 8.44 5.24
CA ASP A 54 0.33 9.90 5.28
C ASP A 54 0.70 10.41 3.89
N GLY A 55 -0.23 11.12 3.24
CA GLY A 55 -0.02 11.58 1.88
C GLY A 55 -1.30 12.00 1.15
N MET A 56 -1.15 12.24 -0.14
CA MET A 56 -2.24 12.49 -1.07
C MET A 56 -2.28 11.33 -2.05
N PHE A 57 -3.38 10.59 -2.10
CA PHE A 57 -3.46 9.40 -2.94
C PHE A 57 -4.88 9.02 -3.32
N SER A 58 -4.98 8.35 -4.46
CA SER A 58 -6.13 7.56 -4.86
C SER A 58 -5.63 6.24 -5.44
N PHE A 59 -6.30 5.14 -5.11
CA PHE A 59 -5.89 3.84 -5.63
C PHE A 59 -7.02 2.85 -5.82
N ALA A 60 -6.74 1.88 -6.67
CA ALA A 60 -7.48 0.64 -6.81
C ALA A 60 -6.53 -0.55 -6.58
N TYR A 61 -6.82 -1.35 -5.57
CA TYR A 61 -6.06 -2.54 -5.21
C TYR A 61 -6.93 -3.78 -5.37
N PHE A 62 -6.52 -4.67 -6.27
CA PHE A 62 -7.15 -5.98 -6.44
C PHE A 62 -6.33 -7.03 -5.70
N ASP A 63 -6.98 -7.75 -4.79
CA ASP A 63 -6.40 -8.91 -4.10
C ASP A 63 -7.01 -10.20 -4.64
N ALA A 64 -6.18 -11.02 -5.29
CA ALA A 64 -6.60 -12.28 -5.88
C ALA A 64 -6.85 -13.38 -4.85
N ARG A 65 -6.32 -13.25 -3.62
CA ARG A 65 -6.53 -14.23 -2.53
C ARG A 65 -7.98 -14.23 -2.06
N ASP A 66 -8.54 -13.03 -1.96
CA ASP A 66 -9.90 -12.80 -1.47
C ASP A 66 -10.89 -12.45 -2.60
N ASN A 67 -10.40 -12.39 -3.84
CA ASN A 67 -11.15 -11.94 -5.02
C ASN A 67 -11.88 -10.62 -4.78
N ALA A 68 -11.17 -9.64 -4.20
CA ALA A 68 -11.71 -8.39 -3.71
C ALA A 68 -11.04 -7.19 -4.38
N LEU A 69 -11.84 -6.16 -4.69
CA LEU A 69 -11.37 -4.87 -5.17
C LEU A 69 -11.55 -3.81 -4.09
N TRP A 70 -10.45 -3.19 -3.69
CA TRP A 70 -10.41 -2.12 -2.71
C TRP A 70 -10.14 -0.78 -3.39
N LEU A 71 -10.97 0.20 -3.08
CA LEU A 71 -10.85 1.56 -3.59
C LEU A 71 -10.68 2.49 -2.38
N ALA A 72 -9.66 3.35 -2.41
CA ALA A 72 -9.45 4.34 -1.37
C ALA A 72 -8.95 5.65 -1.97
N ARG A 73 -9.23 6.74 -1.25
CA ARG A 73 -8.75 8.09 -1.51
C ARG A 73 -8.36 8.73 -0.18
N ASP A 74 -7.39 9.62 -0.20
CA ASP A 74 -6.95 10.33 0.98
C ASP A 74 -8.06 11.22 1.59
N ARG A 75 -7.78 11.75 2.77
CA ARG A 75 -8.74 12.39 3.67
C ARG A 75 -9.32 13.70 3.12
N LEU A 76 -8.63 14.36 2.19
CA LEU A 76 -9.07 15.64 1.62
C LEU A 76 -9.75 15.48 0.26
N GLY A 77 -9.73 14.27 -0.34
CA GLY A 77 -10.53 13.92 -1.50
C GLY A 77 -10.14 14.70 -2.74
#